data_AF-A0A5E8HCY9-F1
#
_entry.id   AF-A0A5E8HCY9-F1
#
_cell.length_a   1.000
_cell.length_b   1.000
_cell.length_c   1.000
_cell.angle_alpha   90.00
_cell.angle_beta   90.00
_cell.angle_gamma   90.00
#
_symmetry.space_group_name_H-M   'P 1'
#
loop_
_entity.id
_entity.type
_entity.pdbx_description
1 polymer ?
#
loop_
_entity_poly.entity_id
_entity_poly.type
_entity_poly.pdbx_seq_one_letter_code
_entity_poly.pdbx_strand_id
1 'polypeptide(L)'
;MAEKENELYLTTIQSQLPSHLLAQLPKLIPHFQKLEALVPLPNDLPELLKKGIYFALIQSVLRLLNRETDPLLPEILPEYKELIRTISETYATLKPEPQSNWLDECIQFGDKSAYHWEWKHFDSKELF
;
A
#
# COMPACT_ATOMS: atom_id res chain seq x y z
N MET A 1 -19.72 -23.22 2.46
CA MET A 1 -18.28 -23.57 2.44
C MET A 1 -17.53 -22.49 1.66
N ALA A 2 -17.43 -21.26 2.19
CA ALA A 2 -16.88 -20.11 1.45
C ALA A 2 -15.97 -19.23 2.33
N GLU A 3 -15.38 -19.81 3.38
CA GLU A 3 -14.55 -19.07 4.36
C GLU A 3 -13.06 -19.42 4.27
N LYS A 4 -12.65 -20.32 3.38
CA LYS A 4 -11.27 -20.82 3.27
C LYS A 4 -10.45 -20.23 2.12
N GLU A 5 -11.03 -19.38 1.27
CA GLU A 5 -10.33 -18.82 0.10
C GLU A 5 -9.88 -17.36 0.27
N ASN A 6 -10.12 -16.73 1.43
CA ASN A 6 -9.50 -15.45 1.78
C ASN A 6 -8.19 -15.69 2.55
N GLU A 7 -7.26 -16.44 1.95
CA GLU A 7 -5.85 -16.19 2.27
C GLU A 7 -5.54 -14.79 1.73
N LEU A 8 -5.54 -13.81 2.63
CA LEU A 8 -5.04 -12.47 2.36
C LEU A 8 -3.74 -12.60 1.57
N TYR A 9 -3.66 -12.02 0.38
CA TYR A 9 -2.43 -12.05 -0.40
C TYR A 9 -1.22 -11.52 0.39
N LEU A 10 -1.50 -10.67 1.40
CA LEU A 10 -0.58 -10.23 2.43
C LEU A 10 0.18 -11.38 3.14
N THR A 11 -0.47 -12.50 3.46
CA THR A 11 0.18 -13.66 4.09
C THR A 11 1.06 -14.42 3.10
N THR A 12 0.76 -14.36 1.80
CA THR A 12 1.58 -14.96 0.74
C THR A 12 2.89 -14.19 0.54
N ILE A 13 2.84 -12.86 0.63
CA ILE A 13 4.00 -11.98 0.36
C ILE A 13 4.82 -11.64 1.61
N GLN A 14 4.39 -12.06 2.81
CA GLN A 14 5.03 -11.70 4.08
C GLN A 14 6.52 -12.04 4.16
N SER A 15 6.94 -13.16 3.56
CA SER A 15 8.35 -13.61 3.58
C SER A 15 9.28 -12.74 2.73
N GLN A 16 8.71 -11.88 1.87
CA GLN A 16 9.42 -10.97 0.98
C GLN A 16 9.40 -9.53 1.50
N LEU A 17 8.68 -9.26 2.60
CA LEU A 17 8.66 -7.95 3.21
C LEU A 17 9.99 -7.65 3.93
N PRO A 18 10.50 -6.42 3.84
CA PRO A 18 11.54 -5.94 4.72
C PRO A 18 11.17 -6.14 6.20
N SER A 19 12.19 -6.37 7.03
CA SER A 19 12.03 -6.71 8.46
C SER A 19 11.18 -5.70 9.24
N HIS A 20 11.30 -4.41 8.94
CA HIS A 20 10.53 -3.35 9.58
C HIS A 20 9.03 -3.41 9.25
N LEU A 21 8.66 -3.85 8.04
CA LEU A 21 7.27 -4.06 7.64
C LEU A 21 6.73 -5.37 8.21
N LEU A 22 7.54 -6.43 8.17
CA LEU A 22 7.18 -7.74 8.69
C LEU A 22 6.79 -7.69 10.18
N ALA A 23 7.52 -6.92 10.98
CA ALA A 23 7.24 -6.76 12.41
C ALA A 23 5.87 -6.10 12.70
N GLN A 24 5.35 -5.31 11.75
CA GLN A 24 4.09 -4.58 11.89
C GLN A 24 2.91 -5.27 11.22
N LEU A 25 3.17 -6.32 10.43
CA LEU A 25 2.19 -7.06 9.65
C LEU A 25 0.94 -7.49 10.46
N PRO A 26 1.05 -8.02 11.69
CA PRO A 26 -0.11 -8.43 12.47
C PRO A 26 -1.11 -7.30 12.72
N LYS A 27 -0.62 -6.06 12.85
CA LYS A 27 -1.46 -4.87 13.03
C LYS A 27 -2.11 -4.43 11.73
N LEU A 28 -1.47 -4.69 10.59
CA LEU A 28 -1.92 -4.24 9.27
C LEU A 28 -3.01 -5.14 8.68
N ILE A 29 -2.99 -6.44 8.98
CA ILE A 29 -3.98 -7.43 8.50
C ILE A 29 -5.44 -6.93 8.55
N PRO A 30 -5.99 -6.45 9.68
CA PRO A 30 -7.39 -6.03 9.75
C PRO A 30 -7.68 -4.77 8.93
N HIS A 31 -6.70 -3.90 8.71
CA HIS A 31 -6.87 -2.72 7.86
C HIS A 31 -6.83 -3.11 6.39
N PHE A 32 -5.95 -4.05 6.01
CA PHE A 32 -5.84 -4.52 4.63
C PHE A 32 -7.09 -5.25 4.14
N GLN A 33 -7.71 -6.08 4.99
CA GLN A 33 -8.99 -6.73 4.65
C GLN A 33 -10.07 -5.70 4.28
N LYS A 34 -10.15 -4.59 5.02
CA LYS A 34 -11.10 -3.51 4.75
C LYS A 34 -10.68 -2.70 3.53
N LEU A 35 -9.39 -2.44 3.39
CA LEU A 35 -8.82 -1.68 2.28
C LEU A 35 -9.07 -2.37 0.94
N GLU A 36 -8.86 -3.69 0.85
CA GLU A 36 -9.13 -4.48 -0.36
C GLU A 36 -10.60 -4.41 -0.80
N ALA A 37 -11.52 -4.30 0.16
CA ALA A 37 -12.95 -4.10 -0.14
C ALA A 37 -13.27 -2.69 -0.65
N LEU A 38 -12.52 -1.68 -0.20
CA LEU A 38 -12.72 -0.26 -0.56
C LEU A 38 -11.97 0.14 -1.83
N VAL A 39 -10.85 -0.53 -2.10
CA VAL A 39 -9.93 -0.25 -3.20
C VAL A 39 -9.59 -1.57 -3.90
N PRO A 40 -10.54 -2.13 -4.67
CA PRO A 40 -10.34 -3.41 -5.32
C PRO A 40 -9.25 -3.32 -6.38
N LEU A 41 -8.34 -4.30 -6.36
CA LEU A 41 -7.33 -4.47 -7.39
C LEU A 41 -7.87 -5.34 -8.53
N PRO A 42 -7.46 -5.10 -9.78
CA PRO A 42 -7.75 -6.01 -10.89
C PRO A 42 -7.23 -7.43 -10.58
N ASN A 43 -8.03 -8.44 -10.92
CA ASN A 43 -7.68 -9.85 -10.65
C ASN A 43 -6.53 -10.36 -11.55
N ASP A 44 -6.31 -9.73 -12.70
CA ASP A 44 -5.31 -10.12 -13.70
C ASP A 44 -4.17 -9.11 -13.74
N LEU A 45 -3.37 -9.10 -12.67
CA LEU A 45 -2.15 -8.29 -12.60
C LEU A 45 -0.92 -9.21 -12.60
N PRO A 46 0.16 -8.83 -13.32
CA PRO A 46 1.45 -9.48 -13.17
C PRO A 46 1.87 -9.52 -11.69
N GLU A 47 2.41 -10.66 -11.26
CA GLU A 47 2.75 -10.89 -9.84
C GLU A 47 3.67 -9.80 -9.27
N LEU A 48 4.65 -9.32 -10.05
CA LEU A 48 5.55 -8.26 -9.60
C LEU A 48 4.85 -6.90 -9.45
N LEU A 49 3.88 -6.60 -10.31
CA LEU A 49 3.05 -5.40 -10.19
C LEU A 49 2.14 -5.50 -8.96
N LYS A 50 1.47 -6.64 -8.79
CA LYS A 50 0.63 -6.91 -7.63
C LYS A 50 1.43 -6.73 -6.34
N LYS A 51 2.62 -7.34 -6.22
CA LYS A 51 3.52 -7.13 -5.06
C LYS A 51 3.88 -5.67 -4.84
N GLY A 52 4.27 -4.95 -5.89
CA GLY A 52 4.63 -3.54 -5.81
C GLY A 52 3.50 -2.70 -5.23
N ILE A 53 2.27 -2.91 -5.71
CA ILE A 53 1.08 -2.24 -5.19
C ILE A 53 0.87 -2.54 -3.71
N TYR A 54 0.90 -3.82 -3.30
CA TYR A 54 0.72 -4.18 -1.89
C TYR A 54 1.82 -3.58 -1.02
N PHE A 55 3.08 -3.60 -1.45
CA PHE A 55 4.20 -3.05 -0.69
C PHE A 55 4.06 -1.54 -0.47
N ALA A 56 3.65 -0.81 -1.51
CA ALA A 56 3.38 0.62 -1.42
C ALA A 56 2.21 0.91 -0.47
N LEU A 57 1.10 0.17 -0.59
CA LEU A 57 -0.04 0.32 0.32
C LEU A 57 0.36 -0.01 1.77
N ILE A 58 1.15 -1.06 1.99
CA ILE A 58 1.57 -1.50 3.33
C ILE A 58 2.34 -0.39 4.02
N GLN A 59 3.31 0.18 3.31
CA GLN A 59 4.11 1.27 3.82
C GLN A 59 3.26 2.52 4.07
N SER A 60 2.34 2.84 3.15
CA SER A 60 1.44 3.98 3.26
C SER A 60 0.54 3.87 4.51
N VAL A 61 -0.13 2.72 4.68
CA VAL A 61 -0.98 2.42 5.85
C VAL A 61 -0.17 2.45 7.14
N LEU A 62 1.02 1.84 7.15
CA LEU A 62 1.88 1.83 8.33
C LEU A 62 2.27 3.24 8.77
N ARG A 63 2.60 4.13 7.82
CA ARG A 63 2.97 5.51 8.11
C ARG A 63 1.84 6.25 8.82
N LEU A 64 0.62 6.14 8.29
CA LEU A 64 -0.57 6.80 8.85
C LEU A 64 -0.87 6.28 10.26
N LEU A 65 -0.79 4.96 10.47
CA LEU A 65 -0.96 4.37 11.79
C LEU A 65 0.10 4.85 12.79
N ASN A 66 1.36 4.98 12.37
CA ASN A 66 2.44 5.53 13.22
C ASN A 66 2.21 7.00 13.58
N ARG A 67 1.35 7.68 12.85
CA ARG A 67 0.96 9.09 13.03
C ARG A 67 -0.45 9.22 13.61
N GLU A 68 -0.99 8.12 14.14
CA GLU A 68 -2.31 8.06 14.78
C GLU A 68 -3.46 8.49 13.85
N THR A 69 -3.24 8.41 12.54
CA THR A 69 -4.23 8.71 11.50
C THR A 69 -4.91 7.42 11.07
N ASP A 70 -6.24 7.45 10.97
CA ASP A 70 -7.01 6.31 10.46
C ASP A 70 -6.74 6.11 8.95
N PRO A 71 -6.13 4.99 8.53
CA PRO A 71 -5.82 4.71 7.13
C PRO A 71 -7.06 4.38 6.29
N LEU A 72 -8.26 4.34 6.88
CA LEU A 72 -9.51 4.05 6.17
C LEU A 72 -10.41 5.30 6.01
N LEU A 73 -9.88 6.49 6.31
CA LEU A 73 -10.59 7.75 6.11
C LEU A 73 -11.09 7.89 4.66
N PRO A 74 -12.34 8.31 4.43
CA PRO A 74 -12.86 8.53 3.09
C PRO A 74 -11.97 9.47 2.24
N GLU A 75 -11.30 10.43 2.88
CA GLU A 75 -10.41 11.41 2.26
C GLU A 75 -9.10 10.81 1.76
N ILE A 76 -8.65 9.66 2.29
CA ILE A 76 -7.42 9.00 1.84
C ILE A 76 -7.66 7.93 0.76
N LEU A 77 -8.87 7.41 0.66
CA LEU A 77 -9.21 6.40 -0.35
C LEU A 77 -8.91 6.85 -1.79
N PRO A 78 -9.14 8.11 -2.20
CA PRO A 78 -8.73 8.61 -3.51
C PRO A 78 -7.21 8.54 -3.71
N GLU A 79 -6.40 8.79 -2.68
CA GLU A 79 -4.94 8.72 -2.78
C GLU A 79 -4.45 7.30 -3.00
N TYR A 80 -5.05 6.31 -2.36
CA TYR A 80 -4.71 4.91 -2.63
C TYR A 80 -5.02 4.51 -4.06
N LYS A 81 -6.16 4.97 -4.61
CA LYS A 81 -6.50 4.74 -6.02
C LYS A 81 -5.49 5.41 -6.95
N GLU A 82 -5.08 6.63 -6.62
CA GLU A 82 -4.05 7.37 -7.35
C GLU A 82 -2.70 6.63 -7.31
N LEU A 83 -2.27 6.19 -6.13
CA LEU A 83 -1.05 5.42 -5.91
C LEU A 83 -1.05 4.12 -6.73
N ILE A 84 -2.15 3.37 -6.72
CA ILE A 84 -2.30 2.15 -7.52
C ILE A 84 -2.20 2.46 -9.00
N ARG A 85 -2.87 3.51 -9.46
CA ARG A 85 -2.83 3.97 -10.86
C ARG A 85 -1.41 4.31 -11.28
N THR A 86 -0.72 5.15 -10.51
CA THR A 86 0.64 5.61 -10.79
C THR A 86 1.64 4.45 -10.80
N ILE A 87 1.55 3.50 -9.86
CA ILE A 87 2.40 2.30 -9.87
C ILE A 87 2.12 1.44 -11.12
N SER A 88 0.85 1.27 -11.49
CA SER A 88 0.46 0.46 -12.65
C SER A 88 0.96 1.07 -13.97
N GLU A 89 0.82 2.39 -14.14
CA GLU A 89 1.33 3.13 -15.30
C GLU A 89 2.85 3.10 -15.39
N THR A 90 3.52 3.26 -14.24
CA THR A 90 4.99 3.19 -14.15
C THR A 90 5.47 1.78 -14.50
N TYR A 91 4.81 0.74 -14.00
CA TYR A 91 5.14 -0.64 -14.32
C TYR A 91 4.97 -0.94 -15.82
N ALA A 92 3.88 -0.48 -16.43
CA ALA A 92 3.64 -0.67 -17.86
C ALA A 92 4.71 0.03 -18.73
N THR A 93 5.24 1.15 -18.25
CA THR A 93 6.27 1.94 -18.93
C THR A 93 7.66 1.33 -18.76
N LEU A 94 8.06 1.04 -17.52
CA LEU A 94 9.41 0.58 -17.20
C LEU A 94 9.62 -0.91 -17.45
N LYS A 95 8.56 -1.72 -17.32
CA LYS A 95 8.60 -3.20 -17.41
C LYS A 95 9.74 -3.79 -16.56
N PRO A 96 9.72 -3.54 -15.24
CA PRO A 96 10.84 -3.89 -14.36
C PRO A 96 11.06 -5.40 -14.31
N GLU A 97 12.34 -5.79 -14.27
CA GLU A 97 12.73 -7.18 -14.07
C GLU A 97 12.61 -7.59 -12.60
N PRO A 98 12.38 -8.89 -12.29
CA PRO A 98 12.20 -9.35 -10.90
C PRO A 98 13.41 -9.09 -9.99
N GLN A 99 14.61 -8.95 -10.53
CA GLN A 99 15.84 -8.67 -9.77
C GLN A 99 16.10 -7.18 -9.56
N SER A 100 15.25 -6.30 -10.09
CA SER A 100 15.38 -4.85 -9.91
C SER A 100 14.98 -4.40 -8.50
N ASN A 101 15.29 -3.14 -8.17
CA ASN A 101 14.86 -2.47 -6.93
C ASN A 101 13.38 -2.05 -6.94
N TRP A 102 12.56 -2.59 -7.85
CA TRP A 102 11.15 -2.20 -8.04
C TRP A 102 10.33 -2.21 -6.75
N LEU A 103 10.48 -3.26 -5.93
CA LEU A 103 9.71 -3.38 -4.69
C LEU A 103 10.12 -2.33 -3.65
N ASP A 104 11.42 -2.03 -3.53
CA ASP A 104 11.92 -0.97 -2.66
C ASP A 104 11.43 0.41 -3.11
N GLU A 105 11.42 0.68 -4.41
CA GLU A 105 10.88 1.93 -4.97
C GLU A 105 9.37 2.05 -4.69
N CYS A 106 8.61 0.96 -4.80
CA CYS A 106 7.20 0.95 -4.44
C CYS A 106 6.97 1.26 -2.95
N ILE A 107 7.79 0.70 -2.06
CA ILE A 107 7.75 1.02 -0.63
C ILE A 107 8.00 2.52 -0.43
N GLN A 108 9.08 3.06 -0.97
CA GLN A 108 9.41 4.49 -0.84
C GLN A 108 8.32 5.39 -1.41
N PHE A 109 7.70 4.97 -2.51
CA PHE A 109 6.59 5.70 -3.12
C PHE A 109 5.36 5.72 -2.20
N GLY A 110 5.01 4.59 -1.60
CA GLY A 110 3.94 4.50 -0.60
C GLY A 110 4.17 5.39 0.61
N ASP A 111 5.41 5.44 1.10
CA ASP A 111 5.82 6.32 2.19
C ASP A 111 5.65 7.81 1.83
N LYS A 112 6.14 8.21 0.66
CA LYS A 112 6.04 9.59 0.15
C LYS A 112 4.59 10.01 -0.10
N SER A 113 3.76 9.11 -0.61
CA SER A 113 2.35 9.37 -0.87
C SER A 113 1.58 9.64 0.42
N ALA A 114 1.76 8.79 1.45
CA ALA A 114 1.15 9.03 2.76
C ALA A 114 1.66 10.33 3.37
N TYR A 115 2.96 10.59 3.32
CA TYR A 115 3.53 11.85 3.81
C TYR A 115 2.89 13.07 3.17
N HIS A 116 2.77 13.07 1.84
CA HIS A 116 2.25 14.20 1.10
C HIS A 116 0.78 14.47 1.46
N TRP A 117 -0.02 13.40 1.59
CA TRP A 117 -1.40 13.53 2.03
C TRP A 117 -1.49 14.08 3.46
N GLU A 118 -0.68 13.56 4.39
CA GLU A 118 -0.62 14.06 5.77
C GLU A 118 -0.28 15.55 5.80
N TRP A 119 0.76 15.96 5.07
CA TRP A 119 1.19 17.35 4.99
C TRP A 119 0.08 18.27 4.48
N LYS A 120 -0.63 17.84 3.43
CA LYS A 120 -1.75 18.58 2.84
C LYS A 120 -2.93 18.77 3.81
N HIS A 121 -3.16 17.83 4.74
CA HIS A 121 -4.35 17.83 5.60
C HIS A 121 -4.10 18.31 7.03
N PHE A 122 -2.90 18.09 7.57
CA PHE A 122 -2.56 18.38 8.97
C PHE A 122 -1.53 19.51 9.10
N ASP A 123 -0.51 19.55 8.25
CA ASP A 123 0.58 20.54 8.36
C ASP A 123 0.16 21.92 7.82
N SER A 124 -0.82 21.98 6.92
CA SER A 124 -1.43 23.26 6.46
C SER A 124 -2.30 23.97 7.50
N LYS A 125 -2.53 23.40 8.70
CA LYS A 125 -3.39 24.01 9.73
C LYS A 125 -2.65 24.73 10.87
N GLU A 126 -1.32 24.75 10.90
CA GLU A 126 -0.54 25.43 11.96
C GLU A 126 0.17 26.73 11.52
N LEU A 127 -0.25 27.36 10.41
CA LEU A 127 0.38 28.58 9.89
C LEU A 127 -0.54 29.81 9.69
N PHE A 128 -1.74 29.82 10.28
CA PHE A 128 -2.60 31.02 10.29
C PHE A 128 -3.18 31.31 11.67
#